data_AF-A0A7Y5UK51-F1
#
_entry.id   AF-A0A7Y5UK51-F1
#
_cell.length_a   1.000
_cell.length_b   1.000
_cell.length_c   1.000
_cell.angle_alpha   90.00
_cell.angle_beta   90.00
_cell.angle_gamma   90.00
#
_symmetry.space_group_name_H-M   'P 1'
#
loop_
_entity.id
_entity.type
_entity.pdbx_description
1 polymer ?
#
loop_
_entity_poly.entity_id
_entity_poly.type
_entity_poly.pdbx_seq_one_letter_code
_entity_poly.pdbx_strand_id
1 'polypeptide(L)'
;MQSRVDRQLRALALAKACAACGARVRTIGHLTGLPPREALRLLFPDRLAVPRGRSPDSPEWYHGANLLHRAEASIVVALYRRLRDADFPAGEALVGAYRHYVGICQPPHRISFDRAFDLAAHTDGLWLTD
;
A
#
# COMPACT_ATOMS: atom_id res chain seq x y z
N MET A 1 -14.31 -23.09 -7.01
CA MET A 1 -13.48 -23.14 -5.78
C MET A 1 -12.05 -22.79 -6.19
N GLN A 2 -11.47 -21.69 -5.72
CA GLN A 2 -10.11 -21.32 -6.13
C GLN A 2 -9.11 -22.28 -5.51
N SER A 3 -8.14 -22.76 -6.30
CA SER A 3 -7.10 -23.63 -5.77
C SER A 3 -6.21 -22.87 -4.80
N ARG A 4 -5.53 -23.61 -3.90
CA ARG A 4 -4.52 -23.03 -3.02
C ARG A 4 -3.40 -22.35 -3.81
N VAL A 5 -3.08 -22.89 -4.99
CA VAL A 5 -2.08 -22.33 -5.92
C VAL A 5 -2.54 -20.98 -6.48
N ASP A 6 -3.78 -20.85 -6.92
CA ASP A 6 -4.30 -19.58 -7.46
C ASP A 6 -4.30 -18.45 -6.44
N ARG A 7 -4.52 -18.80 -5.17
CA ARG A 7 -4.45 -17.85 -4.04
C ARG A 7 -3.02 -17.40 -3.80
N GLN A 8 -2.08 -18.35 -3.81
CA GLN A 8 -0.65 -18.06 -3.65
C GLN A 8 -0.14 -17.18 -4.78
N LEU A 9 -0.51 -17.48 -6.03
CA LEU A 9 -0.12 -16.69 -7.20
C LEU A 9 -0.65 -15.25 -7.11
N ARG A 10 -1.90 -15.06 -6.67
CA ARG A 10 -2.45 -13.72 -6.44
C ARG A 10 -1.74 -12.96 -5.33
N ALA A 11 -1.45 -13.62 -4.21
CA ALA A 11 -0.71 -13.00 -3.11
C ALA A 11 0.69 -12.54 -3.57
N LEU A 12 1.40 -13.37 -4.34
CA LEU A 12 2.70 -13.03 -4.91
C LEU A 12 2.63 -11.89 -5.93
N ALA A 13 1.60 -11.89 -6.78
CA ALA A 13 1.37 -10.81 -7.75
C ALA A 13 1.11 -9.47 -7.04
N LEU A 14 0.28 -9.48 -5.99
CA LEU A 14 0.01 -8.30 -5.17
C LEU A 14 1.28 -7.83 -4.45
N ALA A 15 2.07 -8.75 -3.91
CA ALA A 15 3.33 -8.43 -3.24
C ALA A 15 4.33 -7.73 -4.17
N LYS A 16 4.49 -8.25 -5.39
CA LYS A 16 5.29 -7.63 -6.44
C LYS A 16 4.78 -6.23 -6.79
N ALA A 17 3.47 -6.06 -6.90
CA ALA A 17 2.87 -4.77 -7.20
C ALA A 17 3.08 -3.74 -6.09
N CYS A 18 2.99 -4.16 -4.82
CA CYS A 18 3.29 -3.31 -3.65
C CYS A 18 4.77 -2.91 -3.62
N ALA A 19 5.68 -3.86 -3.81
CA ALA A 19 7.12 -3.59 -3.88
C ALA A 19 7.47 -2.58 -4.98
N ALA A 20 6.85 -2.69 -6.16
CA ALA A 20 7.02 -1.73 -7.25
C ALA A 20 6.50 -0.32 -6.92
N CYS A 21 5.58 -0.19 -5.96
CA CYS A 21 5.11 1.11 -5.45
C CYS A 21 6.00 1.65 -4.31
N GLY A 22 7.08 0.96 -3.96
CA GLY A 22 7.98 1.34 -2.86
C GLY A 22 7.49 0.93 -1.48
N ALA A 23 6.55 -0.02 -1.39
CA ALA A 23 6.02 -0.50 -0.12
C ALA A 23 7.12 -1.14 0.75
N ARG A 24 7.05 -0.89 2.06
CA ARG A 24 7.89 -1.59 3.02
C ARG A 24 7.45 -3.04 3.20
N VAL A 25 8.39 -3.88 3.61
CA VAL A 25 8.16 -5.31 3.86
C VAL A 25 6.99 -5.56 4.84
N ARG A 26 6.86 -4.71 5.87
CA ARG A 26 5.74 -4.78 6.82
C ARG A 26 4.40 -4.59 6.11
N THR A 27 4.26 -3.52 5.33
CA THR A 27 3.07 -3.20 4.53
C THR A 27 2.72 -4.32 3.56
N ILE A 28 3.73 -4.86 2.86
CA ILE A 28 3.57 -6.03 1.98
C ILE A 28 3.01 -7.23 2.76
N GLY A 29 3.54 -7.49 3.96
CA GLY A 29 3.06 -8.56 4.84
C GLY A 29 1.58 -8.38 5.22
N HIS A 30 1.17 -7.19 5.65
CA HIS A 30 -0.23 -6.91 5.98
C HIS A 30 -1.18 -7.10 4.79
N LEU A 31 -0.76 -6.68 3.58
CA LEU A 31 -1.59 -6.75 2.38
C LEU A 31 -1.70 -8.15 1.78
N THR A 32 -0.68 -8.99 1.96
CA THR A 32 -0.54 -10.25 1.21
C THR A 32 -0.52 -11.50 2.08
N GLY A 33 -0.29 -11.34 3.39
CA GLY A 33 -0.04 -12.44 4.31
C GLY A 33 1.33 -13.10 4.16
N LEU A 34 2.21 -12.59 3.27
CA LEU A 34 3.53 -13.17 3.08
C LEU A 34 4.42 -12.94 4.31
N PRO A 35 5.14 -13.98 4.78
CA PRO A 35 6.13 -13.82 5.83
C PRO A 35 7.21 -12.80 5.43
N PRO A 36 7.66 -11.90 6.33
CA PRO A 36 8.66 -10.87 6.00
C PRO A 36 9.95 -11.43 5.40
N ARG A 37 10.43 -12.59 5.89
CA ARG A 37 11.62 -13.26 5.38
C ARG A 37 11.44 -13.72 3.93
N GLU A 38 10.25 -14.22 3.60
CA GLU A 38 9.91 -14.68 2.26
C GLU A 38 9.76 -13.49 1.30
N ALA A 39 9.06 -12.44 1.73
CA ALA A 39 8.93 -11.20 0.97
C ALA A 39 10.30 -10.57 0.67
N LEU A 40 11.21 -10.53 1.65
CA LEU A 40 12.60 -10.08 1.44
C LEU A 40 13.31 -10.89 0.37
N ARG A 41 13.26 -12.23 0.48
CA ARG A 41 13.96 -13.13 -0.45
C ARG A 41 13.41 -13.04 -1.87
N LEU A 42 12.10 -12.92 -2.04
CA LEU A 42 11.45 -12.96 -3.34
C LEU A 42 11.42 -11.62 -4.08
N LEU A 43 11.32 -10.50 -3.33
CA LEU A 43 11.06 -9.18 -3.91
C LEU A 43 12.30 -8.30 -3.98
N PHE A 44 13.31 -8.56 -3.13
CA PHE A 44 14.48 -7.69 -2.99
C PHE A 44 15.77 -8.50 -3.15
N PRO A 45 16.20 -8.78 -4.40
CA PRO A 45 17.47 -9.48 -4.66
C PRO A 45 18.68 -8.68 -4.14
N ASP A 46 18.59 -7.34 -4.16
CA ASP A 46 19.56 -6.45 -3.53
C ASP A 46 19.03 -5.93 -2.19
N ARG A 47 19.81 -6.13 -1.11
CA ARG A 47 19.49 -5.65 0.24
C ARG A 47 19.54 -4.13 0.37
N LEU A 48 20.25 -3.43 -0.53
CA LEU A 48 20.27 -1.97 -0.56
C LEU A 48 18.96 -1.39 -1.12
N ALA A 49 18.24 -2.14 -1.95
CA ALA A 49 16.97 -1.73 -2.53
C ALA A 49 15.78 -1.87 -1.56
N VAL A 50 15.97 -2.50 -0.40
CA VAL A 50 14.92 -2.63 0.62
C VAL A 50 14.65 -1.24 1.23
N PRO A 51 13.41 -0.73 1.21
CA PRO A 51 13.08 0.53 1.86
C PRO A 51 13.42 0.47 3.36
N ARG A 52 14.31 1.37 3.82
CA ARG A 52 14.78 1.45 5.21
C ARG A 52 14.18 2.67 5.92
N GLY A 53 14.21 2.64 7.25
CA GLY A 53 13.78 3.73 8.12
C GLY A 53 12.63 3.37 9.04
N ARG A 54 12.32 4.27 9.97
CA ARG A 54 11.22 4.09 10.94
C ARG A 54 9.89 4.13 10.23
N SER A 55 8.97 3.22 10.57
CA SER A 55 7.59 3.29 10.11
C SER A 55 7.01 4.65 10.46
N PRO A 56 6.12 5.20 9.63
CA PRO A 56 5.51 6.47 9.96
C PRO A 56 4.83 6.39 11.34
N ASP A 57 5.20 7.28 12.26
CA ASP A 57 4.98 7.09 13.71
C ASP A 57 3.53 7.31 14.18
N SER A 58 2.61 7.77 13.33
CA SER A 58 1.19 7.77 13.69
C SER A 58 0.27 7.68 12.47
N PRO A 59 -0.87 7.00 12.61
CA PRO A 59 -1.89 6.94 11.57
C PRO A 59 -2.65 8.26 11.37
N GLU A 60 -2.69 9.11 12.39
CA GLU A 60 -3.35 10.42 12.38
C GLU A 60 -2.49 11.55 11.79
N TRP A 61 -1.36 11.20 11.17
CA TRP A 61 -0.41 12.15 10.59
C TRP A 61 -1.07 13.22 9.69
N TYR A 62 -2.17 12.87 9.04
CA TYR A 62 -2.89 13.73 8.12
C TYR A 62 -3.61 14.91 8.80
N HIS A 63 -3.96 14.79 10.10
CA HIS A 63 -4.55 15.89 10.87
C HIS A 63 -3.55 17.03 11.10
N GLY A 64 -2.27 16.70 11.31
CA GLY A 64 -1.18 17.68 11.45
C GLY A 64 -0.52 18.10 10.13
N ALA A 65 -0.90 17.48 9.01
CA ALA A 65 -0.25 17.72 7.72
C ALA A 65 -0.70 19.03 7.07
N ASN A 66 0.15 19.64 6.23
CA ASN A 66 -0.20 20.88 5.52
C ASN A 66 -1.27 20.66 4.44
N LEU A 67 -1.82 21.76 3.89
CA LEU A 67 -2.92 21.71 2.91
C LEU A 67 -2.59 20.84 1.69
N LEU A 68 -1.37 20.91 1.16
CA LEU A 68 -0.96 20.12 0.00
C LEU A 68 -0.93 18.62 0.31
N HIS A 69 -0.43 18.23 1.49
CA HIS A 69 -0.48 16.83 1.93
C HIS A 69 -1.91 16.33 2.11
N ARG A 70 -2.80 17.15 2.69
CA ARG A 70 -4.21 16.78 2.85
C ARG A 70 -4.92 16.66 1.52
N ALA A 71 -4.62 17.53 0.56
CA ALA A 71 -5.17 17.45 -0.79
C ALA A 71 -4.74 16.15 -1.49
N GLU A 72 -3.45 15.82 -1.50
CA GLU A 72 -2.96 14.58 -2.11
C GLU A 72 -3.44 13.32 -1.38
N ALA A 73 -3.51 13.35 -0.04
CA ALA A 73 -4.12 12.27 0.74
C ALA A 73 -5.60 12.04 0.36
N SER A 74 -6.35 13.13 0.17
CA SER A 74 -7.75 13.07 -0.27
C SER A 74 -7.90 12.48 -1.66
N ILE A 75 -6.99 12.79 -2.59
CA ILE A 75 -6.95 12.19 -3.93
C ILE A 75 -6.78 10.67 -3.83
N VAL A 76 -5.80 10.21 -3.04
CA VAL A 76 -5.55 8.77 -2.84
C VAL A 76 -6.79 8.07 -2.27
N VAL A 77 -7.38 8.61 -1.20
CA VAL A 77 -8.54 8.00 -0.54
C VAL A 77 -9.77 8.00 -1.44
N ALA A 78 -10.02 9.08 -2.20
CA ALA A 78 -11.13 9.15 -3.14
C ALA A 78 -11.01 8.08 -4.24
N LEU A 79 -9.81 7.91 -4.81
CA LEU A 79 -9.53 6.87 -5.81
C LEU A 79 -9.69 5.46 -5.22
N TYR A 80 -9.18 5.26 -4.00
CA TYR A 80 -9.31 3.99 -3.28
C TYR A 80 -10.77 3.62 -3.05
N ARG A 81 -11.56 4.54 -2.45
CA ARG A 81 -12.99 4.35 -2.19
C ARG A 81 -13.75 4.02 -3.47
N ARG A 82 -13.50 4.75 -4.56
CA ARG A 82 -14.13 4.46 -5.86
C ARG A 82 -13.86 3.03 -6.36
N LEU A 83 -12.65 2.51 -6.15
CA LEU A 83 -12.32 1.12 -6.52
C LEU A 83 -12.97 0.12 -5.55
N ARG A 84 -13.04 0.43 -4.26
CA ARG A 84 -13.75 -0.41 -3.27
C ARG A 84 -15.24 -0.50 -3.55
N ASP A 85 -15.87 0.61 -3.91
CA ASP A 85 -17.29 0.68 -4.28
C ASP A 85 -17.60 -0.06 -5.60
N ALA A 86 -16.57 -0.30 -6.41
CA ALA A 86 -16.63 -1.14 -7.61
C ALA A 86 -16.21 -2.61 -7.34
N ASP A 87 -16.27 -3.06 -6.08
CA ASP A 87 -15.99 -4.42 -5.60
C ASP A 87 -14.55 -4.93 -5.82
N PHE A 88 -13.58 -4.04 -6.07
CA PHE A 88 -12.17 -4.46 -6.14
C PHE A 88 -11.65 -4.85 -4.75
N PRO A 89 -10.87 -5.95 -4.63
CA PRO A 89 -10.24 -6.33 -3.37
C PRO A 89 -9.38 -5.21 -2.80
N ALA A 90 -9.38 -5.04 -1.48
CA ALA A 90 -8.75 -3.90 -0.82
C ALA A 90 -7.27 -3.68 -1.20
N GLY A 91 -6.47 -4.76 -1.29
CA GLY A 91 -5.06 -4.64 -1.69
C GLY A 91 -4.88 -4.20 -3.14
N GLU A 92 -5.69 -4.72 -4.06
CA GLU A 92 -5.67 -4.35 -5.47
C GLU A 92 -6.17 -2.91 -5.67
N ALA A 93 -7.23 -2.53 -4.95
CA ALA A 93 -7.76 -1.17 -4.93
C ALA A 93 -6.71 -0.16 -4.45
N LEU A 94 -5.96 -0.48 -3.39
CA LEU A 94 -4.90 0.40 -2.87
C LEU A 94 -3.76 0.59 -3.89
N VAL A 95 -3.29 -0.51 -4.50
CA VAL A 95 -2.26 -0.44 -5.55
C VAL A 95 -2.73 0.37 -6.75
N GLY A 96 -3.96 0.14 -7.21
CA GLY A 96 -4.57 0.88 -8.31
C GLY A 96 -4.68 2.36 -8.01
N ALA A 97 -5.24 2.71 -6.85
CA ALA A 97 -5.40 4.10 -6.40
C ALA A 97 -4.06 4.83 -6.30
N TYR A 98 -3.03 4.19 -5.72
CA TYR A 98 -1.72 4.81 -5.58
C TYR A 98 -1.04 5.06 -6.92
N ARG A 99 -1.09 4.10 -7.84
CA ARG A 99 -0.55 4.28 -9.20
C ARG A 99 -1.23 5.42 -9.95
N HIS A 100 -2.54 5.55 -9.78
CA HIS A 100 -3.31 6.63 -10.40
C HIS A 100 -2.98 7.99 -9.78
N TYR A 101 -2.84 8.06 -8.45
CA TYR A 101 -2.33 9.25 -7.75
C TYR A 101 -0.95 9.68 -8.28
N VAL A 102 0.00 8.75 -8.41
CA VAL A 102 1.34 9.01 -8.97
C VAL A 102 1.25 9.52 -10.42
N GLY A 103 0.30 9.00 -11.21
CA GLY A 103 0.08 9.44 -12.59
C GLY A 103 -0.54 10.84 -12.72
N ILE A 104 -1.29 11.31 -11.71
CA ILE A 104 -1.96 12.62 -11.73
C ILE A 104 -1.08 13.71 -11.08
N CYS A 105 -0.42 13.40 -9.97
CA CYS A 105 0.29 14.39 -9.16
C CYS A 105 1.76 14.53 -9.58
N GLN A 106 2.23 15.77 -9.70
CA GLN A 106 3.62 16.05 -10.07
C GLN A 106 4.60 15.64 -8.95
N PRO A 107 5.78 15.10 -9.29
CA PRO A 107 6.85 14.88 -8.31
C PRO A 107 7.32 16.20 -7.65
N PRO A 108 7.81 16.16 -6.40
CA PRO A 108 7.89 15.01 -5.52
C PRO A 108 6.52 14.63 -4.93
N HIS A 109 6.20 13.34 -4.97
CA HIS A 109 4.96 12.81 -4.39
C HIS A 109 4.99 12.94 -2.86
N ARG A 110 3.97 13.58 -2.29
CA ARG A 110 3.89 13.83 -0.83
C ARG A 110 3.41 12.61 -0.06
N ILE A 111 2.70 11.71 -0.73
CA ILE A 111 2.13 10.50 -0.15
C ILE A 111 2.97 9.33 -0.61
N SER A 112 3.64 8.65 0.33
CA SER A 112 4.27 7.36 0.05
C SER A 112 3.24 6.24 0.03
N PHE A 113 3.58 5.08 -0.53
CA PHE A 113 2.69 3.93 -0.53
C PHE A 113 2.32 3.47 0.89
N ASP A 114 3.26 3.53 1.84
CA ASP A 114 2.98 3.18 3.24
C ASP A 114 1.98 4.17 3.88
N ARG A 115 2.06 5.48 3.55
CA ARG A 115 1.06 6.45 4.00
C ARG A 115 -0.30 6.23 3.35
N ALA A 116 -0.33 5.83 2.09
CA ALA A 116 -1.57 5.43 1.41
C ALA A 116 -2.19 4.19 2.05
N PHE A 117 -1.37 3.21 2.44
CA PHE A 117 -1.80 2.04 3.21
C PHE A 117 -2.41 2.46 4.55
N ASP A 118 -1.74 3.33 5.32
CA ASP A 118 -2.28 3.82 6.58
C ASP A 118 -3.65 4.47 6.39
N LEU A 119 -3.79 5.37 5.40
CA LEU A 119 -5.07 6.01 5.09
C LEU A 119 -6.17 4.99 4.75
N ALA A 120 -5.88 4.03 3.87
CA ALA A 120 -6.84 3.01 3.45
C ALA A 120 -7.23 2.08 4.61
N ALA A 121 -6.27 1.69 5.43
CA ALA A 121 -6.49 0.84 6.59
C ALA A 121 -7.42 1.49 7.62
N HIS A 122 -7.26 2.79 7.89
CA HIS A 122 -8.17 3.55 8.78
C HIS A 122 -9.54 3.78 8.16
N THR A 123 -9.59 3.91 6.84
CA THR A 123 -10.81 4.15 6.07
C THR A 123 -11.72 2.91 6.06
N ASP A 124 -11.15 1.71 5.94
CA ASP A 124 -11.90 0.45 5.90
C ASP A 124 -11.88 -0.32 7.24
N GLY A 125 -11.08 0.09 8.23
CA GLY A 125 -10.89 -0.66 9.48
C GLY A 125 -10.19 -2.01 9.27
N LEU A 126 -9.34 -2.12 8.26
CA LEU A 126 -8.69 -3.38 7.83
C LEU A 126 -7.19 -3.37 8.15
N TRP A 127 -6.59 -4.57 8.19
CA TRP A 127 -5.13 -4.84 8.26
C TRP A 127 -4.39 -4.43 9.55
N LEU A 128 -4.98 -3.59 10.41
CA LEU A 128 -4.35 -3.03 11.60
C LEU A 128 -4.74 -3.72 12.93
N THR A 129 -5.37 -4.89 12.89
CA THR A 129 -5.59 -5.68 14.11
C THR A 129 -4.29 -6.34 14.55
N ASP A 130 -3.91 -6.09 15.80
CA ASP A 130 -2.79 -6.71 16.52
C ASP A 130 -2.95 -8.23 16.68
#